data_AF-A0A2V6UAR5-F1
#
_entry.id   AF-A0A2V6UAR5-F1
#
_cell.length_a   1.000
_cell.length_b   1.000
_cell.length_c   1.000
_cell.angle_alpha   90.00
_cell.angle_beta   90.00
_cell.angle_gamma   90.00
#
_symmetry.space_group_name_H-M   'P 1'
#
loop_
_entity.id
_entity.type
_entity.pdbx_description
1 polymer ?
#
loop_
_entity_poly.entity_id
_entity_poly.type
_entity_poly.pdbx_seq_one_letter_code
_entity_poly.pdbx_strand_id
1 'polypeptide(L)'
;HVEFSGRVENTLWRDLLFGWVIPLALMAGIWMLIMRRVGGGATQALSFGRSKAKIYDRKELKTTFLDVAGADEAKAEVVEIVDFLRNPKKYQRLGGRIPKGVLLVGPPGTGKTLLARAVAGEADVPFFSMSGSEFVEMFVGVGASRVRDLFEQAKSKAPCIVFIDELDAVGKSRAGSMGFVGGHDEREQTLNQLLAEMDGFDSSKGVILMAATNRPEVLDQALLRPGRFDRQIVVDKPDLKGREAILRLHARAVVLAPGVDLGSIAARTPGFAGADLANIVNEAALLAARKGKDAVEMTDFEEAIDREIAGLEKRSRVLSEKERDIVAHHEMGHALVAASVAHADPVHKVTIIPRGVAALGMTYQRPTEERFLMTKSELEDRIAVMLGGRVAEELVYGEVSTGAHNDFERASELARLMVMKYGMSERLGLVTFGERAAPFLKTPAAGWSGERDYSEETARMIDEEVRGIIERIHERVRGILTARKAALIAAAAELKRTETLEGEQLRRLLAGEAMGRAR
;
A
#
# COMPACT_ATOMS: atom_id res chain seq x y z
N HIS A 1 98.05 23.93 22.55
CA HIS A 1 97.28 24.52 21.45
C HIS A 1 96.85 23.42 20.51
N VAL A 2 95.56 23.13 20.43
CA VAL A 2 94.97 22.22 19.43
C VAL A 2 94.26 23.13 18.44
N GLU A 3 94.81 23.26 17.23
CA GLU A 3 94.19 24.02 16.15
C GLU A 3 93.03 23.21 15.57
N PHE A 4 91.81 23.73 15.70
CA PHE A 4 90.67 23.24 14.94
C PHE A 4 90.72 23.80 13.53
N SER A 5 90.67 22.93 12.53
CA SER A 5 90.31 23.29 11.16
C SER A 5 88.88 22.83 10.90
N GLY A 6 87.98 23.79 10.63
CA GLY A 6 86.65 23.50 10.11
C GLY A 6 86.66 23.65 8.59
N ARG A 7 86.35 22.59 7.84
CA ARG A 7 86.00 22.70 6.41
C ARG A 7 84.51 23.00 6.30
N VAL A 8 84.18 24.15 5.72
CA VAL A 8 82.81 24.46 5.31
C VAL A 8 82.52 23.64 4.06
N GLU A 9 81.73 22.57 4.19
CA GLU A 9 81.15 21.89 3.04
C GLU A 9 80.04 22.74 2.44
N ASN A 10 80.16 23.03 1.15
CA ASN A 10 79.22 23.86 0.42
C ASN A 10 77.99 23.02 0.02
N THR A 11 76.97 22.93 0.89
CA THR A 11 75.78 22.10 0.68
C THR A 11 74.73 22.71 -0.26
N LEU A 12 74.95 23.92 -0.76
CA LEU A 12 74.00 24.68 -1.60
C LEU A 12 73.42 23.88 -2.77
N TRP A 13 74.24 23.13 -3.49
CA TRP A 13 73.76 22.33 -4.63
C TRP A 13 72.96 21.11 -4.20
N ARG A 14 73.31 20.50 -3.07
CA ARG A 14 72.57 19.36 -2.49
C ARG A 14 71.20 19.84 -1.99
N ASP A 15 71.17 20.96 -1.31
CA ASP A 15 69.95 21.50 -0.71
C ASP A 15 68.99 22.06 -1.78
N LEU A 16 69.51 22.59 -2.90
CA LEU A 16 68.68 23.04 -4.03
C LEU A 16 68.06 21.86 -4.79
N LEU A 17 68.86 20.84 -5.15
CA LEU A 17 68.40 19.69 -5.93
C LEU A 17 67.43 18.81 -5.11
N PHE A 18 67.83 18.44 -3.89
CA PHE A 18 67.03 17.53 -3.07
C PHE A 18 65.91 18.24 -2.32
N GLY A 19 66.09 19.51 -1.95
CA GLY A 19 65.09 20.28 -1.20
C GLY A 19 63.98 20.87 -2.05
N TRP A 20 64.27 21.31 -3.28
CA TRP A 20 63.29 22.04 -4.10
C TRP A 20 62.94 21.34 -5.41
N VAL A 21 63.95 20.90 -6.16
CA VAL A 21 63.73 20.38 -7.53
C VAL A 21 62.99 19.04 -7.51
N ILE A 22 63.41 18.09 -6.66
CA ILE A 22 62.78 16.76 -6.59
C ILE A 22 61.33 16.84 -6.09
N PRO A 23 60.99 17.56 -5.00
CA PRO A 23 59.60 17.67 -4.56
C PRO A 23 58.67 18.34 -5.59
N LEU A 24 59.13 19.39 -6.28
CA LEU A 24 58.36 20.06 -7.33
C LEU A 24 58.14 19.15 -8.55
N ALA A 25 59.17 18.42 -8.98
CA ALA A 25 59.06 17.48 -10.09
C ALA A 25 58.12 16.32 -9.76
N LEU A 26 58.16 15.81 -8.53
CA LEU A 26 57.31 14.72 -8.06
C LEU A 26 55.85 15.18 -7.92
N MET A 27 55.63 16.40 -7.41
CA MET A 27 54.31 17.03 -7.36
C MET A 27 53.74 17.29 -8.76
N ALA A 28 54.56 17.78 -9.70
CA ALA A 28 54.16 17.94 -11.09
C ALA A 28 53.82 16.60 -11.76
N GLY A 29 54.61 15.54 -11.50
CA GLY A 29 54.36 14.19 -12.00
C GLY A 29 53.06 13.58 -11.48
N ILE A 30 52.76 13.74 -10.19
CA ILE A 30 51.48 13.32 -9.59
C ILE A 30 50.32 14.11 -10.21
N TRP A 31 50.46 15.42 -10.37
CA TRP A 31 49.44 16.27 -11.02
C TRP A 31 49.16 15.84 -12.46
N MET A 32 50.19 15.45 -13.21
CA MET A 32 50.06 14.96 -14.58
C MET A 32 49.36 13.58 -14.63
N LEU A 33 49.62 12.71 -13.65
CA LEU A 33 48.95 11.41 -13.51
C LEU A 33 47.47 11.55 -13.12
N ILE A 34 47.15 12.50 -12.24
CA ILE A 34 45.77 12.84 -11.87
C ILE A 34 45.03 13.44 -13.06
N MET A 35 45.62 14.40 -13.79
CA MET A 35 44.98 14.95 -14.99
C MET A 35 44.78 13.90 -16.10
N ARG A 36 45.68 12.92 -16.24
CA ARG A 36 45.46 11.79 -17.16
C ARG A 36 44.32 10.86 -16.72
N ARG A 37 44.05 10.73 -15.41
CA ARG A 37 42.88 9.99 -14.89
C ARG A 37 41.57 10.78 -14.95
N VAL A 38 41.64 12.11 -14.84
CA VAL A 38 40.48 13.02 -14.83
C VAL A 38 40.09 13.46 -16.26
N GLY A 39 40.98 13.32 -17.24
CA GLY A 39 40.75 13.67 -18.65
C GLY A 39 39.67 12.88 -19.40
N GLY A 40 39.03 11.89 -18.75
CA GLY A 40 37.81 11.23 -19.24
C GLY A 40 36.50 11.78 -18.66
N GLY A 41 36.54 12.78 -17.77
CA GLY A 41 35.40 13.21 -16.95
C GLY A 41 34.54 14.35 -17.49
N ALA A 42 34.98 15.06 -18.54
CA ALA A 42 34.23 16.20 -19.09
C ALA A 42 32.84 15.81 -19.62
N THR A 43 32.66 14.56 -20.06
CA THR A 43 31.38 14.02 -20.54
C THR A 43 30.43 13.64 -19.41
N GLN A 44 30.92 13.37 -18.19
CA GLN A 44 30.06 13.02 -17.05
C GLN A 44 29.45 14.26 -16.38
N ALA A 45 30.20 15.37 -16.28
CA ALA A 45 29.67 16.62 -15.72
C ALA A 45 28.51 17.21 -16.57
N LEU A 46 28.54 17.03 -17.89
CA LEU A 46 27.47 17.45 -18.81
C LEU A 46 26.23 16.55 -18.78
N SER A 47 26.32 15.36 -18.18
CA SER A 47 25.19 14.41 -18.08
C SER A 47 24.36 14.58 -16.80
N PHE A 48 24.81 15.41 -15.86
CA PHE A 48 24.25 15.51 -14.50
C PHE A 48 22.83 16.12 -14.44
N GLY A 49 22.39 16.81 -15.50
CA GLY A 49 21.08 17.47 -15.60
C GLY A 49 20.08 16.84 -16.57
N ARG A 50 20.44 15.75 -17.27
CA ARG A 50 19.51 15.07 -18.20
C ARG A 50 18.49 14.21 -17.46
N SER A 51 17.26 14.24 -17.94
CA SER A 51 16.15 13.39 -17.54
C SER A 51 16.50 11.93 -17.81
N LYS A 52 16.31 11.07 -16.80
CA LYS A 52 16.45 9.60 -16.91
C LYS A 52 15.14 8.92 -17.30
N ALA A 53 14.16 9.67 -17.80
CA ALA A 53 12.83 9.16 -18.10
C ALA A 53 12.91 7.98 -19.07
N LYS A 54 12.19 6.90 -18.76
CA LYS A 54 12.04 5.78 -19.67
C LYS A 54 11.10 6.20 -20.78
N ILE A 55 11.62 6.31 -21.99
CA ILE A 55 10.84 6.64 -23.18
C ILE A 55 10.42 5.33 -23.82
N TYR A 56 9.13 5.04 -23.81
CA TYR A 56 8.57 3.94 -24.57
C TYR A 56 8.06 4.50 -25.90
N ASP A 57 8.68 4.05 -26.99
CA ASP A 57 8.22 4.41 -28.33
C ASP A 57 6.96 3.60 -28.69
N ARG A 58 6.19 4.05 -29.69
CA ARG A 58 4.90 3.46 -30.07
C ARG A 58 4.98 1.94 -30.30
N LYS A 59 6.08 1.48 -30.87
CA LYS A 59 6.31 0.05 -31.18
C LYS A 59 6.56 -0.82 -29.95
N GLU A 60 6.95 -0.24 -28.82
CA GLU A 60 7.29 -0.97 -27.59
C GLU A 60 6.10 -1.05 -26.61
N LEU A 61 5.11 -0.17 -26.75
CA LEU A 61 3.88 -0.18 -25.96
C LEU A 61 2.90 -1.22 -26.51
N LYS A 62 2.88 -2.40 -25.90
CA LYS A 62 1.90 -3.47 -26.20
C LYS A 62 0.65 -3.43 -25.31
N THR A 63 0.67 -2.63 -24.25
CA THR A 63 -0.39 -2.62 -23.24
C THR A 63 -1.55 -1.75 -23.72
N THR A 64 -2.77 -2.30 -23.70
CA THR A 64 -4.01 -1.63 -24.13
C THR A 64 -5.09 -1.73 -23.04
N PHE A 65 -6.29 -1.19 -23.27
CA PHE A 65 -7.39 -1.34 -22.31
C PHE A 65 -7.84 -2.79 -22.10
N LEU A 66 -7.51 -3.71 -23.02
CA LEU A 66 -7.77 -5.15 -22.85
C LEU A 66 -6.90 -5.78 -21.75
N ASP A 67 -5.78 -5.15 -21.41
CA ASP A 67 -4.86 -5.60 -20.37
C ASP A 67 -5.20 -5.03 -18.98
N VAL A 68 -6.23 -4.17 -18.88
CA VAL A 68 -6.70 -3.56 -17.64
C VAL A 68 -8.09 -4.12 -17.33
N ALA A 69 -8.29 -4.70 -16.15
CA ALA A 69 -9.57 -5.24 -15.70
C ALA A 69 -9.97 -4.63 -14.35
N GLY A 70 -11.27 -4.59 -14.05
CA GLY A 70 -11.79 -4.16 -12.74
C GLY A 70 -11.66 -2.67 -12.41
N ALA A 71 -11.55 -1.81 -13.43
CA ALA A 71 -11.43 -0.35 -13.30
C ALA A 71 -12.29 0.35 -14.37
N ASP A 72 -13.53 -0.09 -14.54
CA ASP A 72 -14.35 0.27 -15.70
C ASP A 72 -14.83 1.73 -15.66
N GLU A 73 -15.08 2.27 -14.47
CA GLU A 73 -15.37 3.69 -14.25
C GLU A 73 -14.17 4.56 -14.63
N ALA A 74 -12.99 4.21 -14.12
CA ALA A 74 -11.76 4.93 -14.44
C ALA A 74 -11.42 4.85 -15.95
N LYS A 75 -11.64 3.69 -16.58
CA LYS A 75 -11.52 3.52 -18.04
C LYS A 75 -12.46 4.45 -18.79
N ALA A 76 -13.74 4.52 -18.41
CA ALA A 76 -14.72 5.36 -19.07
C ALA A 76 -14.29 6.84 -19.06
N GLU A 77 -13.70 7.31 -17.97
CA GLU A 77 -13.17 8.67 -17.87
C GLU A 77 -11.94 8.91 -18.76
N VAL A 78 -11.01 7.95 -18.83
CA VAL A 78 -9.80 8.12 -19.66
C VAL A 78 -10.04 7.89 -21.16
N VAL A 79 -11.16 7.26 -21.56
CA VAL A 79 -11.52 7.09 -22.98
C VAL A 79 -11.65 8.43 -23.70
N GLU A 80 -12.12 9.48 -23.00
CA GLU A 80 -12.19 10.83 -23.57
C GLU A 80 -10.80 11.38 -23.91
N ILE A 81 -9.81 11.10 -23.06
CA ILE A 81 -8.40 11.49 -23.28
C ILE A 81 -7.86 10.79 -24.54
N VAL A 82 -8.19 9.52 -24.73
CA VAL A 82 -7.81 8.73 -25.90
C VAL A 82 -8.45 9.29 -27.18
N ASP A 83 -9.77 9.55 -27.19
CA ASP A 83 -10.44 10.12 -28.36
C ASP A 83 -9.87 11.50 -28.71
N PHE A 84 -9.51 12.29 -27.70
CA PHE A 84 -8.86 13.57 -27.92
C PHE A 84 -7.49 13.41 -28.60
N LEU A 85 -6.61 12.54 -28.08
CA LEU A 85 -5.28 12.33 -28.65
C LEU A 85 -5.34 11.80 -30.09
N ARG A 86 -6.34 10.98 -30.41
CA ARG A 86 -6.58 10.49 -31.78
C ARG A 86 -7.23 11.54 -32.69
N ASN A 87 -8.19 12.33 -32.18
CA ASN A 87 -9.03 13.24 -32.95
C ASN A 87 -9.06 14.69 -32.40
N PRO A 88 -7.92 15.39 -32.26
CA PRO A 88 -7.86 16.67 -31.55
C PRO A 88 -8.70 17.78 -32.22
N LYS A 89 -8.83 17.76 -33.55
CA LYS A 89 -9.59 18.73 -34.35
C LYS A 89 -11.09 18.75 -34.01
N LYS A 90 -11.66 17.61 -33.60
CA LYS A 90 -13.07 17.45 -33.25
C LYS A 90 -13.45 18.38 -32.08
N TYR A 91 -12.58 18.45 -31.08
CA TYR A 91 -12.77 19.24 -29.86
C TYR A 91 -12.37 20.71 -30.07
N GLN A 92 -11.26 20.97 -30.77
CA GLN A 92 -10.80 22.34 -31.06
C GLN A 92 -11.82 23.16 -31.85
N ARG A 93 -12.53 22.54 -32.81
CA ARG A 93 -13.59 23.21 -33.59
C ARG A 93 -14.72 23.77 -32.74
N LEU A 94 -15.01 23.14 -31.60
CA LEU A 94 -16.07 23.56 -30.68
C LEU A 94 -15.55 24.45 -29.54
N GLY A 95 -14.27 24.87 -29.59
CA GLY A 95 -13.63 25.64 -28.53
C GLY A 95 -13.31 24.82 -27.27
N GLY A 96 -13.40 23.49 -27.33
CA GLY A 96 -13.05 22.60 -26.23
C GLY A 96 -11.57 22.71 -25.88
N ARG A 97 -11.27 22.95 -24.60
CA ARG A 97 -9.91 22.95 -24.06
C ARG A 97 -9.59 21.61 -23.43
N ILE A 98 -8.35 21.18 -23.60
CA ILE A 98 -7.90 19.87 -23.15
C ILE A 98 -7.44 19.99 -21.71
N PRO A 99 -7.76 19.02 -20.84
CA PRO A 99 -7.15 18.96 -19.52
C PRO A 99 -5.64 18.83 -19.71
N LYS A 100 -4.88 19.80 -19.19
CA LYS A 100 -3.41 19.76 -19.30
C LYS A 100 -2.83 18.64 -18.46
N GLY A 101 -3.52 18.28 -17.37
CA GLY A 101 -3.06 17.32 -16.38
C GLY A 101 -4.19 16.44 -15.87
N VAL A 102 -3.91 15.14 -15.76
CA VAL A 102 -4.82 14.14 -15.20
C VAL A 102 -4.14 13.47 -14.02
N LEU A 103 -4.76 13.52 -12.85
CA LEU A 103 -4.26 12.87 -11.64
C LEU A 103 -5.07 11.59 -11.37
N LEU A 104 -4.39 10.46 -11.42
CA LEU A 104 -4.91 9.16 -11.02
C LEU A 104 -4.72 8.99 -9.51
N VAL A 105 -5.83 8.85 -8.79
CA VAL A 105 -5.85 8.80 -7.33
C VAL A 105 -6.39 7.46 -6.88
N GLY A 106 -5.73 6.79 -5.94
CA GLY A 106 -6.30 5.60 -5.32
C GLY A 106 -5.27 4.76 -4.58
N PRO A 107 -5.68 3.69 -3.89
CA PRO A 107 -4.79 2.83 -3.11
C PRO A 107 -3.64 2.24 -3.95
N PRO A 108 -2.52 1.84 -3.34
CA PRO A 108 -1.45 1.16 -4.05
C PRO A 108 -1.96 -0.14 -4.69
N GLY A 109 -1.36 -0.54 -5.83
CA GLY A 109 -1.69 -1.82 -6.47
C GLY A 109 -3.00 -1.85 -7.27
N THR A 110 -3.75 -0.75 -7.39
CA THR A 110 -5.00 -0.70 -8.19
C THR A 110 -4.78 -0.54 -9.70
N GLY A 111 -3.51 -0.54 -10.15
CA GLY A 111 -3.19 -0.48 -11.58
C GLY A 111 -3.13 0.91 -12.20
N LYS A 112 -2.94 1.98 -11.42
CA LYS A 112 -2.78 3.36 -11.92
C LYS A 112 -1.74 3.50 -13.04
N THR A 113 -0.53 2.98 -12.81
CA THR A 113 0.56 2.99 -13.81
C THR A 113 0.23 2.14 -15.04
N LEU A 114 -0.48 1.02 -14.85
CA LEU A 114 -0.94 0.17 -15.95
C LEU A 114 -2.00 0.89 -16.80
N LEU A 115 -2.95 1.57 -16.15
CA LEU A 115 -3.99 2.36 -16.82
C LEU A 115 -3.38 3.50 -17.64
N ALA A 116 -2.42 4.25 -17.10
CA ALA A 116 -1.73 5.31 -17.85
C ALA A 116 -1.00 4.77 -19.10
N ARG A 117 -0.35 3.59 -18.99
CA ARG A 117 0.27 2.91 -20.14
C ARG A 117 -0.76 2.45 -21.15
N ALA A 118 -1.89 1.92 -20.70
CA ALA A 118 -2.99 1.48 -21.56
C ALA A 118 -3.61 2.66 -22.33
N VAL A 119 -3.76 3.84 -21.71
CA VAL A 119 -4.22 5.07 -22.40
C VAL A 119 -3.25 5.44 -23.53
N ALA A 120 -1.95 5.37 -23.31
CA ALA A 120 -0.95 5.66 -24.34
C ALA A 120 -0.97 4.64 -25.48
N GLY A 121 -1.07 3.34 -25.15
CA GLY A 121 -1.18 2.26 -26.13
C GLY A 121 -2.47 2.34 -26.95
N GLU A 122 -3.60 2.66 -26.32
CA GLU A 122 -4.86 2.88 -27.01
C GLU A 122 -4.80 4.14 -27.88
N ALA A 123 -4.15 5.21 -27.45
CA ALA A 123 -3.99 6.42 -28.26
C ALA A 123 -2.92 6.30 -29.37
N ASP A 124 -2.10 5.23 -29.38
CA ASP A 124 -0.93 5.06 -30.25
C ASP A 124 0.05 6.27 -30.21
N VAL A 125 0.37 6.72 -29.00
CA VAL A 125 1.28 7.86 -28.76
C VAL A 125 2.48 7.45 -27.90
N PRO A 126 3.65 8.13 -28.02
CA PRO A 126 4.79 7.87 -27.15
C PRO A 126 4.44 8.08 -25.66
N PHE A 127 5.00 7.24 -24.81
CA PHE A 127 4.80 7.29 -23.36
C PHE A 127 6.12 7.54 -22.64
N PHE A 128 6.22 8.67 -21.94
CA PHE A 128 7.34 9.01 -21.09
C PHE A 128 6.99 8.65 -19.65
N SER A 129 7.76 7.77 -19.02
CA SER A 129 7.54 7.36 -17.62
C SER A 129 8.70 7.80 -16.74
N MET A 130 8.39 8.47 -15.64
CA MET A 130 9.35 8.86 -14.60
C MET A 130 8.71 8.72 -13.22
N SER A 131 9.50 8.33 -12.22
CA SER A 131 9.04 8.34 -10.83
C SER A 131 9.25 9.72 -10.20
N GLY A 132 8.31 10.17 -9.39
CA GLY A 132 8.39 11.41 -8.62
C GLY A 132 9.63 11.45 -7.72
N SER A 133 10.03 10.30 -7.20
CA SER A 133 11.25 10.17 -6.38
C SER A 133 12.54 10.43 -7.17
N GLU A 134 12.56 10.29 -8.50
CA GLU A 134 13.74 10.60 -9.33
C GLU A 134 14.03 12.10 -9.45
N PHE A 135 13.08 12.94 -9.05
CA PHE A 135 13.26 14.39 -9.01
C PHE A 135 13.86 14.89 -7.71
N VAL A 136 13.91 14.06 -6.67
CA VAL A 136 14.45 14.41 -5.35
C VAL A 136 15.88 13.90 -5.25
N GLU A 137 16.85 14.80 -5.29
CA GLU A 137 18.28 14.50 -5.27
C GLU A 137 19.02 15.33 -4.21
N MET A 138 20.23 14.90 -3.84
CA MET A 138 21.06 15.63 -2.85
C MET A 138 21.56 16.99 -3.35
N PHE A 139 21.50 17.25 -4.66
CA PHE A 139 22.05 18.44 -5.29
C PHE A 139 20.94 19.41 -5.71
N VAL A 140 20.97 20.61 -5.14
CA VAL A 140 20.00 21.68 -5.43
C VAL A 140 19.98 22.00 -6.92
N GLY A 141 18.77 22.10 -7.49
CA GLY A 141 18.54 22.47 -8.89
C GLY A 141 18.64 21.33 -9.90
N VAL A 142 19.11 20.13 -9.52
CA VAL A 142 19.14 18.97 -10.41
C VAL A 142 17.73 18.51 -10.76
N GLY A 143 16.83 18.41 -9.77
CA GLY A 143 15.42 18.09 -9.99
C GLY A 143 14.75 19.04 -10.98
N ALA A 144 14.91 20.35 -10.78
CA ALA A 144 14.38 21.38 -11.70
C ALA A 144 14.93 21.25 -13.14
N SER A 145 16.22 20.94 -13.31
CA SER A 145 16.80 20.70 -14.65
C SER A 145 16.19 19.48 -15.33
N ARG A 146 15.98 18.38 -14.59
CA ARG A 146 15.34 17.16 -15.11
C ARG A 146 13.90 17.41 -15.55
N VAL A 147 13.15 18.22 -14.78
CA VAL A 147 11.79 18.63 -15.17
C VAL A 147 11.82 19.38 -16.50
N ARG A 148 12.71 20.37 -16.68
CA ARG A 148 12.81 21.10 -17.96
C ARG A 148 13.12 20.19 -19.14
N ASP A 149 14.13 19.33 -18.99
CA ASP A 149 14.55 18.40 -20.04
C ASP A 149 13.44 17.38 -20.38
N LEU A 150 12.72 16.86 -19.38
CA LEU A 150 11.55 16.01 -19.60
C LEU A 150 10.49 16.70 -20.48
N PHE A 151 10.14 17.94 -20.16
CA PHE A 151 9.15 18.69 -20.92
C PHE A 151 9.65 19.09 -22.31
N GLU A 152 10.93 19.41 -22.47
CA GLU A 152 11.54 19.69 -23.78
C GLU A 152 11.50 18.46 -24.70
N GLN A 153 11.87 17.28 -24.17
CA GLN A 153 11.80 16.02 -24.92
C GLN A 153 10.35 15.66 -25.26
N ALA A 154 9.40 15.83 -24.33
CA ALA A 154 7.99 15.60 -24.57
C ALA A 154 7.43 16.51 -25.69
N LYS A 155 7.80 17.80 -25.68
CA LYS A 155 7.45 18.77 -26.74
C LYS A 155 7.97 18.33 -28.11
N SER A 156 9.17 17.74 -28.18
CA SER A 156 9.77 17.28 -29.44
C SER A 156 9.05 16.05 -30.05
N LYS A 157 8.37 15.25 -29.21
CA LYS A 157 7.66 14.02 -29.61
C LYS A 157 6.14 14.13 -29.51
N ALA A 158 5.59 15.34 -29.47
CA ALA A 158 4.15 15.55 -29.39
C ALA A 158 3.42 15.07 -30.67
N PRO A 159 2.20 14.50 -30.57
CA PRO A 159 1.43 14.25 -29.34
C PRO A 159 1.99 13.07 -28.53
N CYS A 160 2.02 13.20 -27.20
CA CYS A 160 2.55 12.18 -26.29
C CYS A 160 1.93 12.27 -24.89
N ILE A 161 2.16 11.25 -24.07
CA ILE A 161 1.78 11.23 -22.65
C ILE A 161 3.05 11.26 -21.80
N VAL A 162 3.08 12.17 -20.83
CA VAL A 162 4.11 12.21 -19.78
C VAL A 162 3.49 11.70 -18.49
N PHE A 163 4.00 10.61 -17.94
CA PHE A 163 3.52 9.98 -16.72
C PHE A 163 4.52 10.15 -15.58
N ILE A 164 4.05 10.74 -14.47
CA ILE A 164 4.79 10.89 -13.21
C ILE A 164 4.15 9.99 -12.15
N ASP A 165 4.81 8.90 -11.79
CA ASP A 165 4.38 8.06 -10.65
C ASP A 165 4.78 8.71 -9.31
N GLU A 166 4.14 8.33 -8.20
CA GLU A 166 4.47 8.85 -6.86
C GLU A 166 4.61 10.38 -6.79
N LEU A 167 3.63 11.12 -7.35
CA LEU A 167 3.69 12.58 -7.41
C LEU A 167 3.88 13.23 -6.03
N ASP A 168 3.44 12.57 -4.95
CA ASP A 168 3.62 13.02 -3.57
C ASP A 168 5.08 13.07 -3.09
N ALA A 169 6.03 12.48 -3.83
CA ALA A 169 7.46 12.67 -3.56
C ALA A 169 7.89 14.13 -3.79
N VAL A 170 7.40 14.77 -4.86
CA VAL A 170 7.72 16.18 -5.21
C VAL A 170 6.61 17.15 -4.81
N GLY A 171 5.37 16.70 -4.80
CA GLY A 171 4.18 17.52 -4.66
C GLY A 171 3.75 17.80 -3.22
N LYS A 172 4.52 17.39 -2.20
CA LYS A 172 4.12 17.59 -0.79
C LYS A 172 4.11 19.07 -0.39
N SER A 173 2.99 19.50 0.20
CA SER A 173 2.85 20.85 0.75
C SER A 173 3.84 21.13 1.90
N ARG A 174 4.25 22.39 2.06
CA ARG A 174 5.19 22.87 3.08
C ARG A 174 4.72 22.67 4.54
N ALA A 175 3.43 22.44 4.77
CA ALA A 175 2.75 22.64 6.06
C ALA A 175 3.06 21.63 7.19
N GLY A 176 4.16 20.87 7.14
CA GLY A 176 4.44 19.83 8.13
C GLY A 176 5.91 19.54 8.44
N SER A 177 6.87 20.30 7.90
CA SER A 177 8.28 20.02 8.18
C SER A 177 9.05 21.32 8.43
N MET A 178 9.02 21.75 9.69
CA MET A 178 10.04 22.64 10.25
C MET A 178 11.02 21.75 11.01
N GLY A 179 11.97 21.17 10.28
CA GLY A 179 13.03 20.34 10.85
C GLY A 179 14.07 20.00 9.79
N PHE A 180 15.26 20.56 9.94
CA PHE A 180 16.47 20.41 9.12
C PHE A 180 16.59 21.31 7.87
N VAL A 181 17.43 22.32 8.04
CA VAL A 181 17.98 23.22 7.02
C VAL A 181 18.70 22.38 5.95
N GLY A 182 18.17 22.37 4.72
CA GLY A 182 18.89 21.87 3.52
C GLY A 182 18.09 21.02 2.53
N GLY A 183 17.11 20.22 2.99
CA GLY A 183 16.35 19.32 2.09
C GLY A 183 15.08 19.91 1.48
N HIS A 184 14.63 21.05 2.00
CA HIS A 184 13.36 21.69 1.63
C HIS A 184 13.42 22.46 0.32
N ASP A 185 14.54 23.13 0.07
CA ASP A 185 14.67 24.08 -1.04
C ASP A 185 14.71 23.36 -2.39
N GLU A 186 15.27 22.15 -2.45
CA GLU A 186 15.38 21.35 -3.68
C GLU A 186 14.03 20.82 -4.16
N ARG A 187 13.25 20.22 -3.24
CA ARG A 187 11.91 19.71 -3.55
C ARG A 187 11.00 20.82 -4.04
N GLU A 188 11.05 21.96 -3.37
CA GLU A 188 10.22 23.09 -3.73
C GLU A 188 10.64 23.74 -5.05
N GLN A 189 11.94 23.92 -5.27
CA GLN A 189 12.42 24.44 -6.55
C GLN A 189 11.96 23.54 -7.70
N THR A 190 11.99 22.23 -7.49
CA THR A 190 11.54 21.24 -8.48
C THR A 190 10.03 21.28 -8.69
N LEU A 191 9.24 21.41 -7.61
CA LEU A 191 7.79 21.60 -7.69
C LEU A 191 7.43 22.89 -8.44
N ASN A 192 8.05 24.02 -8.10
CA ASN A 192 7.81 25.30 -8.76
C ASN A 192 8.19 25.25 -10.25
N GLN A 193 9.25 24.52 -10.59
CA GLN A 193 9.62 24.29 -11.98
C GLN A 193 8.59 23.45 -12.72
N LEU A 194 8.04 22.41 -12.09
CA LEU A 194 6.94 21.61 -12.66
C LEU A 194 5.70 22.48 -12.91
N LEU A 195 5.31 23.31 -11.93
CA LEU A 195 4.20 24.25 -12.07
C LEU A 195 4.43 25.25 -13.22
N ALA A 196 5.65 25.79 -13.34
CA ALA A 196 6.01 26.71 -14.41
C ALA A 196 5.93 26.06 -15.80
N GLU A 197 6.40 24.82 -15.96
CA GLU A 197 6.28 24.08 -17.22
C GLU A 197 4.82 23.76 -17.58
N MET A 198 3.99 23.42 -16.59
CA MET A 198 2.55 23.17 -16.79
C MET A 198 1.78 24.43 -17.21
N ASP A 199 2.05 25.56 -16.56
CA ASP A 199 1.41 26.84 -16.88
C ASP A 199 1.86 27.33 -18.28
N GLY A 200 3.14 27.15 -18.60
CA GLY A 200 3.74 27.51 -19.89
C GLY A 200 3.37 26.59 -21.07
N PHE A 201 2.63 25.50 -20.83
CA PHE A 201 2.30 24.53 -21.88
C PHE A 201 1.10 24.98 -22.75
N ASP A 202 1.26 24.92 -24.07
CA ASP A 202 0.14 25.08 -25.02
C ASP A 202 -0.55 23.74 -25.24
N SER A 203 -1.76 23.61 -24.68
CA SER A 203 -2.61 22.43 -24.83
C SER A 203 -2.86 22.01 -26.28
N SER A 204 -2.74 22.93 -27.24
CA SER A 204 -2.99 22.65 -28.67
C SER A 204 -2.02 21.62 -29.28
N LYS A 205 -0.82 21.46 -28.70
CA LYS A 205 0.22 20.54 -29.19
C LYS A 205 -0.02 19.07 -28.83
N GLY A 206 -1.00 18.77 -27.97
CA GLY A 206 -1.40 17.40 -27.64
C GLY A 206 -0.42 16.64 -26.74
N VAL A 207 0.28 17.34 -25.84
CA VAL A 207 0.98 16.67 -24.71
C VAL A 207 0.06 16.69 -23.51
N ILE A 208 -0.13 15.53 -22.89
CA ILE A 208 -0.96 15.37 -21.70
C ILE A 208 -0.08 14.88 -20.56
N LEU A 209 -0.13 15.59 -19.43
CA LEU A 209 0.54 15.16 -18.21
C LEU A 209 -0.40 14.24 -17.43
N MET A 210 0.02 13.02 -17.16
CA MET A 210 -0.65 12.11 -16.24
C MET A 210 0.22 11.94 -15.00
N ALA A 211 -0.39 11.87 -13.83
CA ALA A 211 0.33 11.58 -12.60
C ALA A 211 -0.45 10.59 -11.75
N ALA A 212 0.24 9.84 -10.89
CA ALA A 212 -0.38 8.95 -9.92
C ALA A 212 0.03 9.30 -8.50
N THR A 213 -0.91 9.17 -7.56
CA THR A 213 -0.61 9.23 -6.13
C THR A 213 -1.51 8.29 -5.34
N ASN A 214 -0.98 7.79 -4.22
CA ASN A 214 -1.76 7.07 -3.23
C ASN A 214 -2.31 8.00 -2.13
N ARG A 215 -1.86 9.27 -2.12
CA ARG A 215 -2.08 10.23 -1.03
C ARG A 215 -2.43 11.61 -1.58
N PRO A 216 -3.63 11.79 -2.15
CA PRO A 216 -4.04 13.08 -2.69
C PRO A 216 -4.06 14.19 -1.63
N GLU A 217 -4.27 13.84 -0.36
CA GLU A 217 -4.41 14.77 0.76
C GLU A 217 -3.10 15.48 1.16
N VAL A 218 -1.93 14.94 0.80
CA VAL A 218 -0.64 15.56 1.12
C VAL A 218 -0.14 16.49 0.01
N LEU A 219 -0.75 16.44 -1.16
CA LEU A 219 -0.35 17.23 -2.33
C LEU A 219 -0.60 18.73 -2.10
N ASP A 220 0.27 19.54 -2.69
CA ASP A 220 0.12 20.99 -2.73
C ASP A 220 -1.10 21.35 -3.60
N GLN A 221 -2.01 22.15 -3.03
CA GLN A 221 -3.22 22.60 -3.71
C GLN A 221 -2.93 23.38 -4.99
N ALA A 222 -1.73 23.95 -5.14
CA ALA A 222 -1.28 24.57 -6.37
C ALA A 222 -1.31 23.57 -7.55
N LEU A 223 -0.99 22.29 -7.34
CA LEU A 223 -1.02 21.28 -8.41
C LEU A 223 -2.44 20.99 -8.91
N LEU A 224 -3.43 21.11 -8.04
CA LEU A 224 -4.84 20.77 -8.31
C LEU A 224 -5.66 21.93 -8.88
N ARG A 225 -5.04 23.09 -9.13
CA ARG A 225 -5.74 24.26 -9.69
C ARG A 225 -6.09 24.06 -11.16
N PRO A 226 -7.18 24.68 -11.65
CA PRO A 226 -7.56 24.64 -13.06
C PRO A 226 -6.39 25.03 -13.99
N GLY A 227 -6.20 24.26 -15.07
CA GLY A 227 -5.08 24.42 -15.99
C GLY A 227 -3.81 23.64 -15.59
N ARG A 228 -3.83 22.90 -14.48
CA ARG A 228 -2.77 21.99 -14.05
C ARG A 228 -3.29 20.55 -14.01
N PHE A 229 -3.35 19.89 -12.85
CA PHE A 229 -4.08 18.63 -12.68
C PHE A 229 -5.56 18.92 -12.43
N ASP A 230 -6.24 19.39 -13.47
CA ASP A 230 -7.63 19.82 -13.42
C ASP A 230 -8.62 18.65 -13.46
N ARG A 231 -8.19 17.48 -13.93
CA ARG A 231 -8.98 16.24 -13.87
C ARG A 231 -8.40 15.26 -12.86
N GLN A 232 -9.24 14.80 -11.94
CA GLN A 232 -8.89 13.77 -10.96
C GLN A 232 -9.75 12.55 -11.23
N ILE A 233 -9.10 11.41 -11.48
CA ILE A 233 -9.78 10.14 -11.76
C ILE A 233 -9.45 9.19 -10.63
N VAL A 234 -10.48 8.71 -9.94
CA VAL A 234 -10.32 7.76 -8.85
C VAL A 234 -10.21 6.35 -9.41
N VAL A 235 -9.13 5.65 -9.04
CA VAL A 235 -8.86 4.26 -9.37
C VAL A 235 -8.91 3.45 -8.08
N ASP A 236 -10.13 3.09 -7.70
CA ASP A 236 -10.40 2.37 -6.46
C ASP A 236 -10.11 0.87 -6.58
N LYS A 237 -10.25 0.15 -5.47
CA LYS A 237 -10.18 -1.30 -5.43
C LYS A 237 -11.34 -1.91 -6.24
N PRO A 238 -11.09 -3.02 -6.94
CA PRO A 238 -12.10 -3.68 -7.75
C PRO A 238 -13.22 -4.31 -6.90
N ASP A 239 -14.44 -4.25 -7.42
CA ASP A 239 -15.59 -5.00 -6.92
C ASP A 239 -15.45 -6.51 -7.20
N LEU A 240 -16.40 -7.32 -6.75
CA LEU A 240 -16.36 -8.78 -6.96
C LEU A 240 -16.16 -9.18 -8.44
N LYS A 241 -16.88 -8.52 -9.37
CA LYS A 241 -16.78 -8.81 -10.81
C LYS A 241 -15.43 -8.38 -11.37
N GLY A 242 -14.93 -7.22 -10.93
CA GLY A 242 -13.63 -6.69 -11.28
C GLY A 242 -12.50 -7.61 -10.81
N ARG A 243 -12.57 -8.13 -9.58
CA ARG A 243 -11.59 -9.10 -9.06
C ARG A 243 -11.56 -10.37 -9.88
N GLU A 244 -12.74 -10.91 -10.22
CA GLU A 244 -12.84 -12.09 -11.08
C GLU A 244 -12.26 -11.82 -12.49
N ALA A 245 -12.51 -10.64 -13.06
CA ALA A 245 -11.94 -10.24 -14.35
C ALA A 245 -10.41 -10.10 -14.31
N ILE A 246 -9.86 -9.53 -13.22
CA ILE A 246 -8.42 -9.42 -12.99
C ILE A 246 -7.79 -10.82 -12.84
N LEU A 247 -8.40 -11.69 -12.05
CA LEU A 247 -7.95 -13.09 -11.89
C LEU A 247 -7.94 -13.82 -13.24
N ARG A 248 -9.02 -13.69 -14.02
CA ARG A 248 -9.10 -14.27 -15.38
C ARG A 248 -7.99 -13.75 -16.28
N LEU A 249 -7.67 -12.46 -16.20
CA LEU A 249 -6.65 -11.82 -17.02
C LEU A 249 -5.26 -12.40 -16.71
N HIS A 250 -4.89 -12.49 -15.44
CA HIS A 250 -3.61 -13.05 -15.02
C HIS A 250 -3.54 -14.57 -15.18
N ALA A 251 -4.66 -15.27 -15.05
CA ALA A 251 -4.76 -16.72 -15.27
C ALA A 251 -4.46 -17.15 -16.71
N ARG A 252 -4.56 -16.25 -17.72
CA ARG A 252 -4.24 -16.59 -19.12
C ARG A 252 -2.82 -17.10 -19.33
N ALA A 253 -1.88 -16.69 -18.47
CA ALA A 253 -0.48 -17.10 -18.53
C ALA A 253 -0.18 -18.38 -17.74
N VAL A 254 -1.18 -18.97 -17.06
CA VAL A 254 -1.02 -20.10 -16.14
C VAL A 254 -1.86 -21.29 -16.59
N VAL A 255 -1.30 -22.50 -16.48
CA VAL A 255 -2.02 -23.74 -16.77
C VAL A 255 -2.93 -24.09 -15.58
N LEU A 256 -4.24 -23.91 -15.72
CA LEU A 256 -5.23 -24.20 -14.69
C LEU A 256 -5.82 -25.61 -14.84
N ALA A 257 -6.07 -26.27 -13.71
CA ALA A 257 -6.85 -27.50 -13.67
C ALA A 257 -8.35 -27.21 -13.91
N PRO A 258 -9.15 -28.15 -14.47
CA PRO A 258 -10.56 -27.93 -14.79
C PRO A 258 -11.46 -27.58 -13.59
N GLY A 259 -11.05 -27.91 -12.37
CA GLY A 259 -11.81 -27.66 -11.13
C GLY A 259 -11.59 -26.28 -10.51
N VAL A 260 -10.82 -25.39 -11.14
CA VAL A 260 -10.52 -24.06 -10.59
C VAL A 260 -11.68 -23.10 -10.87
N ASP A 261 -12.32 -22.62 -9.81
CA ASP A 261 -13.35 -21.58 -9.87
C ASP A 261 -12.80 -20.22 -9.40
N LEU A 262 -12.50 -19.35 -10.36
CA LEU A 262 -12.01 -18.00 -10.11
C LEU A 262 -13.06 -17.09 -9.43
N GLY A 263 -14.35 -17.38 -9.59
CA GLY A 263 -15.42 -16.64 -8.92
C GLY A 263 -15.42 -16.89 -7.41
N SER A 264 -15.21 -18.14 -7.00
CA SER A 264 -15.02 -18.50 -5.60
C SER A 264 -13.78 -17.83 -4.99
N ILE A 265 -12.67 -17.76 -5.76
CA ILE A 265 -11.44 -17.06 -5.33
C ILE A 265 -11.71 -15.56 -5.16
N ALA A 266 -12.38 -14.91 -6.11
CA ALA A 266 -12.72 -13.49 -6.04
C ALA A 266 -13.59 -13.14 -4.82
N ALA A 267 -14.49 -14.05 -4.43
CA ALA A 267 -15.33 -13.89 -3.23
C ALA A 267 -14.56 -14.07 -1.92
N ARG A 268 -13.38 -14.73 -1.96
CA ARG A 268 -12.50 -14.94 -0.79
C ARG A 268 -11.42 -13.88 -0.64
N THR A 269 -11.33 -12.94 -1.57
CA THR A 269 -10.34 -11.85 -1.58
C THR A 269 -11.00 -10.46 -1.51
N PRO A 270 -11.97 -10.21 -0.60
CA PRO A 270 -12.61 -8.90 -0.51
C PRO A 270 -11.58 -7.83 -0.14
N GLY A 271 -11.63 -6.70 -0.83
CA GLY A 271 -10.73 -5.56 -0.58
C GLY A 271 -9.31 -5.74 -1.11
N PHE A 272 -9.02 -6.79 -1.88
CA PHE A 272 -7.72 -6.98 -2.53
C PHE A 272 -7.61 -6.07 -3.75
N ALA A 273 -6.43 -5.47 -3.94
CA ALA A 273 -6.12 -4.70 -5.13
C ALA A 273 -5.70 -5.61 -6.31
N GLY A 274 -5.62 -5.05 -7.51
CA GLY A 274 -5.24 -5.83 -8.70
C GLY A 274 -3.85 -6.46 -8.60
N ALA A 275 -2.90 -5.77 -7.99
CA ALA A 275 -1.55 -6.30 -7.72
C ALA A 275 -1.57 -7.50 -6.77
N ASP A 276 -2.40 -7.48 -5.73
CA ASP A 276 -2.52 -8.58 -4.76
C ASP A 276 -3.09 -9.83 -5.47
N LEU A 277 -4.09 -9.65 -6.33
CA LEU A 277 -4.68 -10.73 -7.13
C LEU A 277 -3.70 -11.32 -8.14
N ALA A 278 -2.90 -10.47 -8.79
CA ALA A 278 -1.83 -10.92 -9.66
C ALA A 278 -0.78 -11.74 -8.89
N ASN A 279 -0.47 -11.32 -7.65
CA ASN A 279 0.45 -12.04 -6.78
C ASN A 279 -0.10 -13.40 -6.36
N ILE A 280 -1.40 -13.50 -6.02
CA ILE A 280 -2.05 -14.78 -5.70
C ILE A 280 -1.92 -15.77 -6.87
N VAL A 281 -2.21 -15.35 -8.09
CA VAL A 281 -2.10 -16.21 -9.28
C VAL A 281 -0.65 -16.69 -9.47
N ASN A 282 0.32 -15.80 -9.29
CA ASN A 282 1.73 -16.14 -9.40
C ASN A 282 2.19 -17.10 -8.27
N GLU A 283 1.80 -16.85 -7.03
CA GLU A 283 2.15 -17.71 -5.89
C GLU A 283 1.49 -19.09 -6.01
N ALA A 284 0.24 -19.18 -6.46
CA ALA A 284 -0.40 -20.46 -6.73
C ALA A 284 0.37 -21.29 -7.78
N ALA A 285 0.86 -20.64 -8.85
CA ALA A 285 1.69 -21.27 -9.85
C ALA A 285 3.05 -21.74 -9.29
N LEU A 286 3.70 -20.92 -8.47
CA LEU A 286 4.97 -21.28 -7.81
C LEU A 286 4.80 -22.44 -6.82
N LEU A 287 3.68 -22.50 -6.09
CA LEU A 287 3.35 -23.59 -5.18
C LEU A 287 3.11 -24.90 -5.93
N ALA A 288 2.33 -24.87 -7.00
CA ALA A 288 2.10 -26.02 -7.87
C ALA A 288 3.42 -26.54 -8.48
N ALA A 289 4.25 -25.64 -8.99
CA ALA A 289 5.56 -25.96 -9.55
C ALA A 289 6.51 -26.59 -8.51
N ARG A 290 6.52 -26.07 -7.27
CA ARG A 290 7.33 -26.64 -6.17
C ARG A 290 6.89 -28.06 -5.80
N LYS A 291 5.60 -28.36 -5.93
CA LYS A 291 5.02 -29.70 -5.71
C LYS A 291 5.17 -30.62 -6.94
N GLY A 292 5.74 -30.13 -8.05
CA GLY A 292 5.89 -30.88 -9.29
C GLY A 292 4.57 -31.21 -9.99
N LYS A 293 3.53 -30.38 -9.82
CA LYS A 293 2.23 -30.55 -10.48
C LYS A 293 2.29 -30.05 -11.93
N ASP A 294 1.50 -30.67 -12.82
CA ASP A 294 1.37 -30.26 -14.22
C ASP A 294 0.40 -29.08 -14.44
N ALA A 295 -0.51 -28.85 -13.49
CA ALA A 295 -1.49 -27.76 -13.53
C ALA A 295 -1.73 -27.20 -12.12
N VAL A 296 -2.14 -25.94 -12.06
CA VAL A 296 -2.50 -25.26 -10.80
C VAL A 296 -3.92 -25.66 -10.40
N GLU A 297 -4.06 -26.20 -9.20
CA GLU A 297 -5.33 -26.65 -8.65
C GLU A 297 -5.94 -25.61 -7.70
N MET A 298 -7.21 -25.79 -7.34
CA MET A 298 -7.89 -24.92 -6.38
C MET A 298 -7.12 -24.84 -5.05
N THR A 299 -6.61 -25.98 -4.56
CA THR A 299 -5.86 -26.05 -3.30
C THR A 299 -4.60 -25.17 -3.28
N ASP A 300 -3.95 -24.95 -4.43
CA ASP A 300 -2.78 -24.09 -4.52
C ASP A 300 -3.18 -22.59 -4.48
N PHE A 301 -4.35 -22.23 -5.01
CA PHE A 301 -4.92 -20.90 -4.82
C PHE A 301 -5.32 -20.63 -3.37
N GLU A 302 -5.91 -21.61 -2.70
CA GLU A 302 -6.27 -21.48 -1.28
C GLU A 302 -5.05 -21.25 -0.41
N GLU A 303 -3.98 -22.01 -0.66
CA GLU A 303 -2.70 -21.83 0.03
C GLU A 303 -2.04 -20.48 -0.30
N ALA A 304 -2.15 -20.01 -1.55
CA ALA A 304 -1.66 -18.69 -1.95
C ALA A 304 -2.41 -17.55 -1.25
N ILE A 305 -3.74 -17.62 -1.16
CA ILE A 305 -4.57 -16.65 -0.42
C ILE A 305 -4.17 -16.64 1.06
N ASP A 306 -4.06 -17.83 1.68
CA ASP A 306 -3.67 -17.95 3.09
C ASP A 306 -2.29 -17.35 3.34
N ARG A 307 -1.36 -17.51 2.38
CA ARG A 307 -0.02 -16.92 2.45
C ARG A 307 -0.01 -15.41 2.23
N GLU A 308 -0.87 -14.88 1.38
CA GLU A 308 -1.00 -13.43 1.16
C GLU A 308 -1.58 -12.74 2.41
N ILE A 309 -2.60 -13.33 3.03
CA ILE A 309 -3.27 -12.76 4.22
C ILE A 309 -2.39 -12.88 5.47
N ALA A 310 -1.84 -14.07 5.72
CA ALA A 310 -1.23 -14.40 7.02
C ALA A 310 0.28 -14.63 6.96
N GLY A 311 0.87 -14.60 5.78
CA GLY A 311 2.29 -14.87 5.58
C GLY A 311 2.62 -16.37 5.56
N LEU A 312 3.93 -16.65 5.53
CA LEU A 312 4.47 -18.00 5.44
C LEU A 312 4.08 -18.86 6.65
N GLU A 313 3.73 -20.11 6.39
CA GLU A 313 3.55 -21.14 7.42
C GLU A 313 4.88 -21.42 8.12
N LYS A 314 4.89 -21.33 9.44
CA LYS A 314 6.11 -21.56 10.24
C LYS A 314 6.16 -22.99 10.75
N ARG A 315 6.65 -23.90 9.90
CA ARG A 315 6.90 -25.30 10.27
C ARG A 315 7.87 -25.47 11.45
N SER A 316 8.75 -24.50 11.68
CA SER A 316 9.69 -24.52 12.81
C SER A 316 9.08 -24.07 14.14
N ARG A 317 7.94 -23.38 14.13
CA ARG A 317 7.27 -22.90 15.34
C ARG A 317 6.29 -23.95 15.82
N VAL A 318 6.81 -24.96 16.51
CA VAL A 318 5.99 -25.99 17.16
C VAL A 318 5.41 -25.41 18.45
N LEU A 319 4.09 -25.30 18.52
CA LEU A 319 3.39 -24.91 19.75
C LEU A 319 3.47 -26.04 20.77
N SER A 320 3.67 -25.70 22.04
CA SER A 320 3.51 -26.67 23.12
C SER A 320 2.06 -27.18 23.18
N GLU A 321 1.85 -28.35 23.79
CA GLU A 321 0.50 -28.91 23.91
C GLU A 321 -0.46 -27.95 24.65
N LYS A 322 0.04 -27.26 25.69
CA LYS A 322 -0.73 -26.24 26.43
C LYS A 322 -1.08 -25.06 25.51
N GLU A 323 -0.12 -24.52 24.76
CA GLU A 323 -0.40 -23.40 23.85
C GLU A 323 -1.37 -23.79 22.74
N ARG A 324 -1.20 -24.98 22.16
CA ARG A 324 -2.10 -25.50 21.13
C ARG A 324 -3.53 -25.67 21.66
N ASP A 325 -3.66 -26.07 22.92
CA ASP A 325 -4.96 -26.18 23.59
C ASP A 325 -5.63 -24.83 23.78
N ILE A 326 -4.88 -23.84 24.26
CA ILE A 326 -5.37 -22.47 24.45
C ILE A 326 -5.81 -21.88 23.10
N VAL A 327 -4.97 -22.00 22.07
CA VAL A 327 -5.26 -21.48 20.73
C VAL A 327 -6.50 -22.16 20.13
N ALA A 328 -6.66 -23.47 20.29
CA ALA A 328 -7.84 -24.16 19.77
C ALA A 328 -9.15 -23.67 20.42
N HIS A 329 -9.16 -23.45 21.75
CA HIS A 329 -10.33 -22.87 22.42
C HIS A 329 -10.54 -21.41 22.04
N HIS A 330 -9.48 -20.64 21.84
CA HIS A 330 -9.54 -19.25 21.39
C HIS A 330 -10.21 -19.14 20.01
N GLU A 331 -9.71 -19.87 19.02
CA GLU A 331 -10.27 -19.85 17.67
C GLU A 331 -11.71 -20.39 17.62
N MET A 332 -12.01 -21.43 18.40
CA MET A 332 -13.38 -21.93 18.52
C MET A 332 -14.30 -20.95 19.24
N GLY A 333 -13.77 -20.11 20.13
CA GLY A 333 -14.49 -18.99 20.74
C GLY A 333 -15.01 -18.02 19.68
N HIS A 334 -14.13 -17.54 18.79
CA HIS A 334 -14.55 -16.69 17.67
C HIS A 334 -15.60 -17.37 16.79
N ALA A 335 -15.34 -18.61 16.37
CA ALA A 335 -16.21 -19.32 15.45
C ALA A 335 -17.60 -19.61 16.02
N LEU A 336 -17.70 -20.00 17.30
CA LEU A 336 -18.98 -20.26 17.94
C LEU A 336 -19.79 -18.98 18.17
N VAL A 337 -19.13 -17.88 18.53
CA VAL A 337 -19.82 -16.60 18.66
C VAL A 337 -20.34 -16.14 17.30
N ALA A 338 -19.51 -16.21 16.26
CA ALA A 338 -19.91 -15.87 14.89
C ALA A 338 -21.10 -16.71 14.42
N ALA A 339 -21.16 -18.00 14.75
CA ALA A 339 -22.30 -18.85 14.42
C ALA A 339 -23.55 -18.62 15.30
N SER A 340 -23.44 -17.87 16.41
CA SER A 340 -24.52 -17.66 17.37
C SER A 340 -25.18 -16.28 17.27
N VAL A 341 -24.49 -15.29 16.71
CA VAL A 341 -25.01 -13.94 16.54
C VAL A 341 -25.71 -13.79 15.18
N ALA A 342 -26.66 -12.85 15.08
CA ALA A 342 -27.56 -12.77 13.93
C ALA A 342 -26.88 -12.20 12.67
N HIS A 343 -25.91 -11.31 12.86
CA HIS A 343 -25.37 -10.50 11.77
C HIS A 343 -23.90 -10.78 11.44
N ALA A 344 -23.27 -11.78 12.05
CA ALA A 344 -21.89 -12.12 11.73
C ALA A 344 -21.78 -12.79 10.36
N ASP A 345 -20.65 -12.55 9.71
CA ASP A 345 -20.29 -13.22 8.48
C ASP A 345 -20.05 -14.73 8.75
N PRO A 346 -20.56 -15.64 7.90
CA PRO A 346 -20.41 -17.08 8.10
C PRO A 346 -18.95 -17.52 8.19
N VAL A 347 -18.68 -18.41 9.16
CA VAL A 347 -17.35 -19.00 9.32
C VAL A 347 -17.11 -20.03 8.23
N HIS A 348 -16.00 -19.88 7.51
CA HIS A 348 -15.64 -20.75 6.40
C HIS A 348 -14.55 -21.76 6.78
N LYS A 349 -13.54 -21.30 7.52
CA LYS A 349 -12.35 -22.07 7.89
C LYS A 349 -11.86 -21.64 9.26
N VAL A 350 -11.38 -22.60 10.05
CA VAL A 350 -10.67 -22.32 11.30
C VAL A 350 -9.40 -23.17 11.36
N THR A 351 -8.27 -22.58 11.73
CA THR A 351 -6.98 -23.28 11.78
C THR A 351 -6.15 -22.84 12.98
N ILE A 352 -5.38 -23.77 13.55
CA ILE A 352 -4.41 -23.51 14.62
C ILE A 352 -2.96 -23.62 14.13
N ILE A 353 -2.78 -23.61 12.80
CA ILE A 353 -1.46 -23.68 12.17
C ILE A 353 -0.85 -22.27 12.18
N PRO A 354 0.31 -22.07 12.83
CA PRO A 354 0.90 -20.74 12.98
C PRO A 354 1.40 -20.19 11.63
N ARG A 355 1.00 -18.96 11.31
CA ARG A 355 1.40 -18.24 10.09
C ARG A 355 1.96 -16.85 10.43
N GLY A 356 2.97 -16.43 9.68
CA GLY A 356 3.56 -15.10 9.82
C GLY A 356 4.24 -14.86 11.17
N VAL A 357 4.30 -13.59 11.61
CA VAL A 357 5.03 -13.18 12.81
C VAL A 357 4.20 -13.35 14.08
N ALA A 358 2.88 -13.10 14.01
CA ALA A 358 2.01 -12.97 15.18
C ALA A 358 0.79 -13.92 15.22
N ALA A 359 0.36 -14.54 14.10
CA ALA A 359 -0.84 -15.37 14.10
C ALA A 359 -0.52 -16.82 14.55
N LEU A 360 -1.08 -17.23 15.68
CA LEU A 360 -0.95 -18.59 16.23
C LEU A 360 -2.11 -19.50 15.79
N GLY A 361 -3.27 -18.91 15.50
CA GLY A 361 -4.46 -19.50 14.88
C GLY A 361 -5.23 -18.42 14.14
N MET A 362 -6.21 -18.82 13.34
CA MET A 362 -7.11 -17.90 12.65
C MET A 362 -8.49 -18.50 12.37
N THR A 363 -9.50 -17.64 12.48
CA THR A 363 -10.89 -17.89 12.10
C THR A 363 -11.24 -17.04 10.88
N TYR A 364 -11.50 -17.69 9.75
CA TYR A 364 -11.85 -17.03 8.50
C TYR A 364 -13.36 -16.92 8.36
N GLN A 365 -13.86 -15.68 8.30
CA GLN A 365 -15.23 -15.37 7.96
C GLN A 365 -15.33 -14.97 6.49
N ARG A 366 -16.38 -15.43 5.81
CA ARG A 366 -16.65 -15.08 4.41
C ARG A 366 -17.82 -14.09 4.36
N PRO A 367 -17.58 -12.82 3.97
CA PRO A 367 -18.66 -11.88 3.74
C PRO A 367 -19.64 -12.43 2.69
N THR A 368 -20.93 -12.37 3.01
CA THR A 368 -21.96 -12.84 2.07
C THR A 368 -22.23 -11.80 0.98
N GLU A 369 -22.06 -10.53 1.32
CA GLU A 369 -22.28 -9.37 0.46
C GLU A 369 -21.24 -8.27 0.78
N GLU A 370 -20.88 -7.47 -0.22
CA GLU A 370 -20.10 -6.25 0.01
C GLU A 370 -21.04 -5.16 0.54
N ARG A 371 -20.95 -4.88 1.85
CA ARG A 371 -21.80 -3.89 2.53
C ARG A 371 -21.08 -2.56 2.68
N PHE A 372 -21.71 -1.48 2.23
CA PHE A 372 -21.23 -0.10 2.41
C PHE A 372 -21.77 0.57 3.67
N LEU A 373 -22.88 0.05 4.21
CA LEU A 373 -23.55 0.57 5.41
C LEU A 373 -23.63 -0.53 6.45
N MET A 374 -23.41 -0.18 7.73
CA MET A 374 -23.53 -1.09 8.87
C MET A 374 -24.37 -0.45 9.96
N THR A 375 -25.29 -1.23 10.51
CA THR A 375 -26.12 -0.84 11.65
C THR A 375 -25.37 -1.04 12.97
N LYS A 376 -25.85 -0.39 14.04
CA LYS A 376 -25.30 -0.55 15.39
C LYS A 376 -25.21 -2.02 15.81
N SER A 377 -26.27 -2.80 15.58
CA SER A 377 -26.33 -4.22 15.93
C SER A 377 -25.29 -5.06 15.17
N GLU A 378 -25.05 -4.76 13.89
CA GLU A 378 -24.01 -5.44 13.11
C GLU A 378 -22.61 -5.14 13.62
N LEU A 379 -22.34 -3.89 14.02
CA LEU A 379 -21.06 -3.50 14.62
C LEU A 379 -20.86 -4.15 16.00
N GLU A 380 -21.90 -4.19 16.83
CA GLU A 380 -21.86 -4.86 18.14
C GLU A 380 -21.64 -6.38 17.98
N ASP A 381 -22.24 -7.02 16.98
CA ASP A 381 -22.01 -8.43 16.65
C ASP A 381 -20.58 -8.68 16.17
N ARG A 382 -19.97 -7.76 15.40
CA ARG A 382 -18.55 -7.85 15.01
C ARG A 382 -17.62 -7.75 16.21
N ILE A 383 -17.90 -6.82 17.14
CA ILE A 383 -17.16 -6.73 18.41
C ILE A 383 -17.35 -8.02 19.21
N ALA A 384 -18.56 -8.59 19.24
CA ALA A 384 -18.83 -9.84 19.94
C ALA A 384 -17.94 -10.98 19.42
N VAL A 385 -17.81 -11.12 18.10
CA VAL A 385 -16.92 -12.11 17.48
C VAL A 385 -15.48 -11.88 17.90
N MET A 386 -14.96 -10.65 17.86
CA MET A 386 -13.58 -10.32 18.29
C MET A 386 -13.33 -10.68 19.76
N LEU A 387 -14.31 -10.48 20.65
CA LEU A 387 -14.17 -10.84 22.07
C LEU A 387 -14.33 -12.35 22.34
N GLY A 388 -14.78 -13.13 21.35
CA GLY A 388 -15.06 -14.56 21.49
C GLY A 388 -13.87 -15.38 21.96
N GLY A 389 -12.68 -15.18 21.38
CA GLY A 389 -11.48 -15.93 21.74
C GLY A 389 -11.05 -15.69 23.18
N ARG A 390 -11.01 -14.42 23.61
CA ARG A 390 -10.72 -14.06 25.00
C ARG A 390 -11.69 -14.71 25.98
N VAL A 391 -12.99 -14.60 25.72
CA VAL A 391 -14.01 -15.11 26.66
C VAL A 391 -13.99 -16.64 26.71
N ALA A 392 -13.67 -17.32 25.61
CA ALA A 392 -13.46 -18.76 25.61
C ALA A 392 -12.31 -19.18 26.54
N GLU A 393 -11.17 -18.47 26.50
CA GLU A 393 -10.07 -18.73 27.43
C GLU A 393 -10.48 -18.53 28.88
N GLU A 394 -11.15 -17.42 29.20
CA GLU A 394 -11.64 -17.11 30.55
C GLU A 394 -12.57 -18.20 31.08
N LEU A 395 -13.47 -18.73 30.25
CA LEU A 395 -14.46 -19.74 30.64
C LEU A 395 -13.88 -21.15 30.82
N VAL A 396 -12.84 -21.48 30.08
CA VAL A 396 -12.24 -22.83 30.08
C VAL A 396 -11.12 -22.93 31.10
N TYR A 397 -10.23 -21.93 31.16
CA TYR A 397 -9.01 -21.99 31.97
C TYR A 397 -9.08 -21.15 33.24
N GLY A 398 -9.95 -20.13 33.30
CA GLY A 398 -9.96 -19.16 34.40
C GLY A 398 -8.72 -18.26 34.45
N GLU A 399 -7.80 -18.40 33.50
CA GLU A 399 -6.66 -17.54 33.24
C GLU A 399 -6.71 -17.06 31.79
N VAL A 400 -5.93 -16.02 31.48
CA VAL A 400 -6.00 -15.34 30.18
C VAL A 400 -4.62 -15.19 29.55
N SER A 401 -4.56 -15.33 28.23
CA SER A 401 -3.33 -15.20 27.45
C SER A 401 -3.12 -13.79 26.90
N THR A 402 -1.95 -13.58 26.27
CA THR A 402 -1.61 -12.38 25.49
C THR A 402 -2.05 -12.48 24.02
N GLY A 403 -2.65 -13.61 23.60
CA GLY A 403 -3.06 -13.87 22.22
C GLY A 403 -4.11 -12.88 21.71
N ALA A 404 -5.04 -12.48 22.57
CA ALA A 404 -6.18 -11.62 22.24
C ALA A 404 -5.85 -10.13 22.00
N HIS A 405 -4.58 -9.71 22.01
CA HIS A 405 -4.21 -8.29 21.96
C HIS A 405 -4.76 -7.56 20.72
N ASN A 406 -4.64 -8.17 19.53
CA ASN A 406 -5.12 -7.61 18.27
C ASN A 406 -6.65 -7.56 18.21
N ASP A 407 -7.35 -8.51 18.85
CA ASP A 407 -8.82 -8.50 18.92
C ASP A 407 -9.31 -7.35 19.78
N PHE A 408 -8.65 -7.10 20.92
CA PHE A 408 -8.96 -5.95 21.77
C PHE A 408 -8.68 -4.62 21.08
N GLU A 409 -7.57 -4.50 20.37
CA GLU A 409 -7.23 -3.29 19.62
C GLU A 409 -8.32 -2.96 18.59
N ARG A 410 -8.70 -3.95 17.76
CA ARG A 410 -9.75 -3.80 16.74
C ARG A 410 -11.13 -3.56 17.34
N ALA A 411 -11.49 -4.28 18.39
CA ALA A 411 -12.76 -4.09 19.10
C ALA A 411 -12.86 -2.68 19.69
N SER A 412 -11.78 -2.21 20.33
CA SER A 412 -11.71 -0.88 20.93
C SER A 412 -11.75 0.23 19.89
N GLU A 413 -11.05 0.06 18.77
CA GLU A 413 -11.11 1.00 17.64
C GLU A 413 -12.53 1.08 17.07
N LEU A 414 -13.18 -0.07 16.85
CA LEU A 414 -14.54 -0.10 16.31
C LEU A 414 -15.55 0.54 17.27
N ALA A 415 -15.47 0.23 18.56
CA ALA A 415 -16.28 0.85 19.60
C ALA A 415 -16.04 2.38 19.66
N ARG A 416 -14.78 2.81 19.50
CA ARG A 416 -14.44 4.24 19.43
C ARG A 416 -15.03 4.91 18.20
N LEU A 417 -15.04 4.26 17.03
CA LEU A 417 -15.69 4.77 15.81
C LEU A 417 -17.21 4.88 15.97
N MET A 418 -17.85 3.89 16.60
CA MET A 418 -19.27 3.92 16.94
C MET A 418 -19.63 5.16 17.76
N VAL A 419 -18.80 5.49 18.76
CA VAL A 419 -19.01 6.64 19.65
C VAL A 419 -18.64 7.96 18.97
N MET A 420 -17.47 8.04 18.32
CA MET A 420 -16.90 9.30 17.86
C MET A 420 -17.36 9.73 16.48
N LYS A 421 -17.64 8.78 15.56
CA LYS A 421 -17.93 9.08 14.15
C LYS A 421 -19.35 8.75 13.74
N TYR A 422 -19.92 7.67 14.28
CA TYR A 422 -21.23 7.19 13.85
C TYR A 422 -22.41 7.66 14.71
N GLY A 423 -22.15 8.42 15.78
CA GLY A 423 -23.21 8.94 16.66
C GLY A 423 -24.04 7.84 17.35
N MET A 424 -23.43 6.69 17.65
CA MET A 424 -24.13 5.52 18.20
C MET A 424 -24.15 5.48 19.75
N SER A 425 -23.71 6.56 20.41
CA SER A 425 -23.82 6.75 21.86
C SER A 425 -24.97 7.71 22.18
N GLU A 426 -25.90 7.24 23.03
CA GLU A 426 -27.02 8.07 23.50
C GLU A 426 -26.54 9.22 24.40
N ARG A 427 -25.44 9.01 25.14
CA ARG A 427 -24.91 9.99 26.09
C ARG A 427 -24.21 11.16 25.38
N LEU A 428 -23.50 10.89 24.29
CA LEU A 428 -22.78 11.90 23.53
C LEU A 428 -23.62 12.49 22.38
N GLY A 429 -24.68 11.81 21.96
CA GLY A 429 -25.62 12.31 20.96
C GLY A 429 -25.12 12.20 19.52
N LEU A 430 -25.80 12.90 18.61
CA LEU A 430 -25.59 12.82 17.16
C LEU A 430 -24.53 13.83 16.68
N VAL A 431 -23.33 13.76 17.26
CA VAL A 431 -22.20 14.65 16.92
C VAL A 431 -20.95 13.83 16.59
N THR A 432 -20.10 14.40 15.73
CA THR A 432 -18.81 13.81 15.36
C THR A 432 -17.68 14.48 16.14
N PHE A 433 -16.73 13.68 16.62
CA PHE A 433 -15.58 14.12 17.38
C PHE A 433 -14.28 13.77 16.63
N GLY A 434 -13.27 14.64 16.71
CA GLY A 434 -11.91 14.38 16.23
C GLY A 434 -11.59 14.92 14.83
N GLU A 435 -12.36 15.87 14.29
CA GLU A 435 -12.11 16.42 12.94
C GLU A 435 -12.11 17.96 12.92
N ARG A 436 -10.94 18.53 13.25
CA ARG A 436 -10.50 19.81 12.69
C ARG A 436 -9.11 19.70 12.08
N ALA A 437 -9.01 19.05 10.92
CA ALA A 437 -8.04 19.50 9.92
C ALA A 437 -8.70 20.65 9.16
N ALA A 438 -8.66 21.87 9.70
CA ALA A 438 -9.06 23.05 8.93
C ALA A 438 -8.20 23.10 7.65
N PRO A 439 -8.78 23.06 6.43
CA PRO A 439 -7.99 23.07 5.20
C PRO A 439 -7.18 24.37 5.01
N PHE A 440 -7.49 25.42 5.77
CA PHE A 440 -7.02 26.78 5.51
C PHE A 440 -6.02 27.34 6.53
N LEU A 441 -5.86 26.78 7.73
CA LEU A 441 -4.90 27.30 8.72
C LEU A 441 -4.39 26.15 9.61
N LYS A 442 -3.23 25.60 9.27
CA LYS A 442 -2.51 24.68 10.16
C LYS A 442 -1.53 25.50 11.02
N THR A 443 -1.96 25.84 12.23
CA THR A 443 -1.07 26.44 13.24
C THR A 443 -0.19 25.32 13.84
N PRO A 444 1.14 25.48 13.91
CA PRO A 444 2.08 24.37 14.14
C PRO A 444 2.41 24.16 15.63
N ALA A 445 1.42 23.96 16.49
CA ALA A 445 1.66 23.78 17.93
C ALA A 445 1.19 22.44 18.53
N ALA A 446 0.41 21.63 17.81
CA ALA A 446 0.02 20.32 18.30
C ALA A 446 0.87 19.24 17.62
N GLY A 447 1.75 18.60 18.40
CA GLY A 447 2.42 17.36 18.02
C GLY A 447 1.43 16.24 17.71
N TRP A 448 1.94 15.02 17.62
CA TRP A 448 1.25 13.79 17.18
C TRP A 448 0.03 13.34 18.02
N SER A 449 -0.54 14.22 18.84
CA SER A 449 -1.94 14.19 19.26
C SER A 449 -2.70 15.17 18.37
N GLY A 450 -3.53 14.68 17.44
CA GLY A 450 -4.53 15.55 16.80
C GLY A 450 -5.21 16.38 17.88
N GLU A 451 -5.23 17.70 17.72
CA GLU A 451 -5.87 18.60 18.68
C GLU A 451 -7.30 18.11 18.85
N ARG A 452 -7.59 17.54 20.04
CA ARG A 452 -8.94 17.07 20.36
C ARG A 452 -9.84 18.30 20.27
N ASP A 453 -10.84 18.27 19.39
CA ASP A 453 -11.82 19.33 19.22
C ASP A 453 -12.91 19.30 20.30
N TYR A 454 -12.64 18.60 21.40
CA TYR A 454 -13.54 18.38 22.52
C TYR A 454 -12.79 18.48 23.86
N SER A 455 -13.54 18.81 24.92
CA SER A 455 -12.99 18.97 26.27
C SER A 455 -12.46 17.65 26.84
N GLU A 456 -11.58 17.73 27.84
CA GLU A 456 -11.14 16.55 28.61
C GLU A 456 -12.30 15.81 29.28
N GLU A 457 -13.36 16.54 29.67
CA GLU A 457 -14.59 15.93 30.16
C GLU A 457 -15.26 15.06 29.09
N THR A 458 -15.31 15.55 27.85
CA THR A 458 -15.84 14.79 26.71
C THR A 458 -14.93 13.61 26.37
N ALA A 459 -13.61 13.78 26.44
CA ALA A 459 -12.65 12.69 26.26
C ALA A 459 -12.88 11.56 27.27
N ARG A 460 -13.00 11.92 28.56
CA ARG A 460 -13.37 10.97 29.62
C ARG A 460 -14.71 10.31 29.32
N MET A 461 -15.69 11.09 28.85
CA MET A 461 -17.00 10.53 28.51
C MET A 461 -16.93 9.52 27.37
N ILE A 462 -16.14 9.78 26.33
CA ILE A 462 -15.89 8.85 25.22
C ILE A 462 -15.26 7.56 25.74
N ASP A 463 -14.22 7.65 26.57
CA ASP A 463 -13.51 6.47 27.07
C ASP A 463 -14.39 5.61 28.00
N GLU A 464 -15.25 6.25 28.81
CA GLU A 464 -16.29 5.57 29.59
C GLU A 464 -17.31 4.83 28.70
N GLU A 465 -17.80 5.48 27.64
CA GLU A 465 -18.77 4.88 26.71
C GLU A 465 -18.16 3.70 25.94
N VAL A 466 -16.93 3.86 25.44
CA VAL A 466 -16.20 2.79 24.74
C VAL A 466 -16.03 1.58 25.65
N ARG A 467 -15.55 1.80 26.89
CA ARG A 467 -15.44 0.73 27.89
C ARG A 467 -16.79 0.07 28.18
N GLY A 468 -17.84 0.86 28.36
CA GLY A 468 -19.19 0.34 28.61
C GLY A 468 -19.76 -0.49 27.45
N ILE A 469 -19.43 -0.14 26.20
CA ILE A 469 -19.78 -0.97 25.02
C ILE A 469 -19.05 -2.31 25.10
N ILE A 470 -17.73 -2.30 25.30
CA ILE A 470 -16.90 -3.51 25.36
C ILE A 470 -17.34 -4.44 26.50
N GLU A 471 -17.56 -3.90 27.71
CA GLU A 471 -17.99 -4.69 28.88
C GLU A 471 -19.36 -5.34 28.68
N ARG A 472 -20.35 -4.60 28.15
CA ARG A 472 -21.67 -5.18 27.85
C ARG A 472 -21.61 -6.30 26.82
N ILE A 473 -20.80 -6.12 25.77
CA ILE A 473 -20.66 -7.12 24.72
C ILE A 473 -19.87 -8.34 25.25
N HIS A 474 -18.84 -8.12 26.06
CA HIS A 474 -18.11 -9.20 26.73
C HIS A 474 -19.05 -10.07 27.58
N GLU A 475 -19.95 -9.45 28.35
CA GLU A 475 -20.91 -10.19 29.18
C GLU A 475 -21.95 -10.96 28.33
N ARG A 476 -22.40 -10.36 27.21
CA ARG A 476 -23.24 -11.04 26.22
C ARG A 476 -22.53 -12.27 25.63
N VAL A 477 -21.27 -12.13 25.23
CA VAL A 477 -20.44 -13.21 24.69
C VAL A 477 -20.23 -14.31 25.73
N ARG A 478 -19.98 -13.93 26.98
CA ARG A 478 -19.87 -14.85 28.12
C ARG A 478 -21.14 -15.67 28.29
N GLY A 479 -22.31 -15.05 28.19
CA GLY A 479 -23.60 -15.75 28.20
C GLY A 479 -23.73 -16.78 27.06
N ILE A 480 -23.40 -16.38 25.83
CA ILE A 480 -23.44 -17.25 24.63
C ILE A 480 -22.51 -18.47 24.81
N LEU A 481 -21.24 -18.23 25.15
CA LEU A 481 -20.25 -19.30 25.27
C LEU A 481 -20.49 -20.18 26.50
N THR A 482 -21.05 -19.66 27.58
CA THR A 482 -21.45 -20.46 28.75
C THR A 482 -22.57 -21.43 28.38
N ALA A 483 -23.60 -20.95 27.69
CA ALA A 483 -24.70 -21.80 27.22
C ALA A 483 -24.23 -22.90 26.25
N ARG A 484 -23.15 -22.64 25.50
CA ARG A 484 -22.59 -23.55 24.49
C ARG A 484 -21.25 -24.17 24.92
N LYS A 485 -20.94 -24.20 26.22
CA LYS A 485 -19.62 -24.63 26.73
C LYS A 485 -19.23 -26.04 26.31
N ALA A 486 -20.19 -26.97 26.30
CA ALA A 486 -19.96 -28.34 25.85
C ALA A 486 -19.57 -28.41 24.36
N ALA A 487 -20.22 -27.61 23.51
CA ALA A 487 -19.88 -27.52 22.09
C ALA A 487 -18.51 -26.89 21.87
N LEU A 488 -18.15 -25.86 22.65
CA LEU A 488 -16.82 -25.23 22.62
C LEU A 488 -15.70 -26.24 22.90
N ILE A 489 -15.83 -27.02 23.97
CA ILE A 489 -14.82 -28.02 24.36
C ILE A 489 -14.73 -29.12 23.29
N ALA A 490 -15.87 -29.61 22.78
CA ALA A 490 -15.89 -30.65 21.76
C ALA A 490 -15.28 -30.17 20.42
N ALA A 491 -15.63 -28.97 19.98
CA ALA A 491 -15.11 -28.38 18.76
C ALA A 491 -13.61 -28.08 18.86
N ALA A 492 -13.13 -27.58 20.01
CA ALA A 492 -11.70 -27.35 20.25
C ALA A 492 -10.91 -28.67 20.29
N ALA A 493 -11.48 -29.73 20.88
CA ALA A 493 -10.86 -31.06 20.87
C ALA A 493 -10.69 -31.59 19.44
N GLU A 494 -11.69 -31.41 18.58
CA GLU A 494 -11.62 -31.82 17.19
C GLU A 494 -10.64 -30.95 16.38
N LEU A 495 -10.64 -29.64 16.60
CA LEU A 495 -9.70 -28.72 15.95
C LEU A 495 -8.24 -29.05 16.29
N LYS A 496 -7.95 -29.47 17.52
CA LYS A 496 -6.61 -29.97 17.90
C LYS A 496 -6.22 -31.25 17.15
N ARG A 497 -7.19 -32.07 16.77
CA ARG A 497 -6.96 -33.36 16.10
C ARG A 497 -6.70 -33.17 14.60
N THR A 498 -7.45 -32.27 13.96
CA THR A 498 -7.36 -32.05 12.50
C THR A 498 -6.52 -30.83 12.13
N GLU A 499 -6.18 -29.97 13.09
CA GLU A 499 -5.45 -28.69 12.98
C GLU A 499 -6.15 -27.61 12.14
N THR A 500 -7.05 -28.02 11.26
CA THR A 500 -7.89 -27.18 10.42
C THR A 500 -9.30 -27.79 10.31
N LEU A 501 -10.32 -26.94 10.36
CA LEU A 501 -11.73 -27.30 10.20
C LEU A 501 -12.38 -26.41 9.14
N GLU A 502 -13.06 -27.02 8.17
CA GLU A 502 -13.68 -26.33 7.03
C GLU A 502 -15.01 -27.01 6.63
N GLY A 503 -15.78 -26.32 5.78
CA GLY A 503 -16.91 -26.91 5.08
C GLY A 503 -18.05 -27.40 5.98
N GLU A 504 -18.64 -28.56 5.64
CA GLU A 504 -19.76 -29.13 6.42
C GLU A 504 -19.36 -29.57 7.82
N GLN A 505 -18.12 -30.05 8.00
CA GLN A 505 -17.66 -30.52 9.31
C GLN A 505 -17.69 -29.38 10.33
N LEU A 506 -17.18 -28.21 9.94
CA LEU A 506 -17.22 -27.01 10.77
C LEU A 506 -18.67 -26.61 11.07
N ARG A 507 -19.55 -26.58 10.07
CA ARG A 507 -20.96 -26.20 10.27
C ARG A 507 -21.69 -27.12 11.25
N ARG A 508 -21.51 -28.44 11.18
CA ARG A 508 -22.13 -29.40 12.10
C ARG A 508 -21.64 -29.22 13.53
N LEU A 509 -20.32 -29.03 13.71
CA LEU A 509 -19.72 -28.75 15.02
C LEU A 509 -20.26 -27.44 15.61
N LEU A 510 -20.35 -26.39 14.79
CA LEU A 510 -20.90 -25.10 15.19
C LEU A 510 -22.42 -25.14 15.42
N ALA A 511 -23.15 -26.12 14.87
CA ALA A 511 -24.57 -26.36 15.17
C ALA A 511 -24.78 -27.17 16.47
N GLY A 512 -23.72 -27.81 16.99
CA GLY A 512 -23.82 -28.69 18.16
C GLY A 512 -24.29 -30.11 17.82
N GLU A 513 -24.23 -30.51 16.55
CA GLU A 513 -24.56 -31.88 16.14
C GLU A 513 -23.39 -32.82 16.44
N ALA A 514 -23.66 -33.96 17.09
CA ALA A 514 -22.65 -34.96 17.36
C ALA A 514 -22.13 -35.57 16.04
N MET A 515 -20.82 -35.58 15.84
CA MET A 515 -20.22 -36.29 14.71
C MET A 515 -20.51 -37.80 14.84
N GLY A 516 -21.37 -38.32 13.98
CA GLY A 516 -21.43 -39.75 13.73
C GLY A 516 -20.05 -40.21 13.25
N ARG A 517 -19.45 -41.20 13.93
CA ARG A 517 -18.16 -41.78 13.53
C ARG A 517 -18.26 -42.21 12.06
N ALA A 518 -17.56 -41.51 11.16
CA ALA A 518 -17.29 -42.02 9.83
C ALA A 518 -16.44 -43.29 10.00
N ARG A 519 -16.95 -44.40 9.46
CA ARG A 519 -16.29 -45.71 9.45
C ARG A 519 -15.13 -45.73 8.47
#